data_AF-A0A661JZZ9-F1
#
_entry.id   AF-A0A661JZZ9-F1
#
_cell.length_a   1.000
_cell.length_b   1.000
_cell.length_c   1.000
_cell.angle_alpha   90.00
_cell.angle_beta   90.00
_cell.angle_gamma   90.00
#
_symmetry.space_group_name_H-M   'P 1'
#
loop_
_entity.id
_entity.type
_entity.pdbx_description
1 polymer ?
#
loop_
_entity_poly.entity_id
_entity_poly.type
_entity_poly.pdbx_seq_one_letter_code
_entity_poly.pdbx_strand_id
1 'polypeptide(L)'
;MPHPGLEVDKMKCSQCIELFDDYIDGLLTRDTIEKIQAHLKECSHCRVIFRTYSLTIRLSRRGETFRTLSAERLRSLKETITSKLRMQNKDI
;
A
#
# COMPACT_ATOMS: atom_id res chain seq x y z
N MET A 1 4.09 3.56 -42.60
CA MET A 1 3.29 2.35 -42.34
C MET A 1 4.19 1.13 -42.54
N PRO A 2 4.31 0.17 -41.61
CA PRO A 2 3.97 0.15 -40.17
C PRO A 2 5.23 -0.04 -39.27
N HIS A 3 5.11 0.23 -37.97
CA HIS A 3 6.15 0.06 -36.95
C HIS A 3 5.88 -1.20 -36.11
N PRO A 4 6.90 -2.02 -35.77
CA PRO A 4 6.70 -3.25 -35.00
C PRO A 4 6.36 -2.91 -33.55
N GLY A 5 5.15 -3.34 -33.16
CA GLY A 5 4.48 -2.97 -31.94
C GLY A 5 5.17 -3.47 -30.68
N LEU A 6 5.37 -2.54 -29.75
CA LEU A 6 5.16 -2.82 -28.33
C LEU A 6 3.73 -3.37 -28.17
N GLU A 7 3.58 -4.69 -28.13
CA GLU A 7 2.42 -5.27 -27.46
C GLU A 7 2.48 -4.82 -26.01
N VAL A 8 1.64 -3.85 -25.65
CA VAL A 8 1.38 -3.53 -24.25
C VAL A 8 0.76 -4.78 -23.67
N ASP A 9 1.57 -5.62 -23.02
CA ASP A 9 1.14 -6.83 -22.33
C ASP A 9 -0.03 -6.45 -21.42
N LYS A 10 -1.25 -6.78 -21.86
CA LYS A 10 -2.46 -6.39 -21.16
C LYS A 10 -2.56 -7.28 -19.94
N MET A 11 -2.25 -6.71 -18.78
CA MET A 11 -2.30 -7.39 -17.49
C MET A 11 -3.59 -8.21 -17.35
N LYS A 12 -3.43 -9.50 -17.06
CA LYS A 12 -4.53 -10.42 -16.81
C LYS A 12 -5.04 -10.28 -15.39
N CYS A 13 -6.30 -10.65 -15.16
CA CYS A 13 -6.91 -10.61 -13.84
C CYS A 13 -6.12 -11.42 -12.79
N SER A 14 -5.60 -12.60 -13.16
CA SER A 14 -4.82 -13.46 -12.26
C SER A 14 -3.55 -12.75 -11.79
N GLN A 15 -2.77 -12.20 -12.73
CA GLN A 15 -1.55 -11.43 -12.44
C GLN A 15 -1.86 -10.21 -11.57
N CYS A 16 -2.98 -9.52 -11.83
CA CYS A 16 -3.39 -8.39 -11.02
C CYS A 16 -3.69 -8.80 -9.56
N ILE A 17 -4.37 -9.92 -9.36
CA ILE A 17 -4.77 -10.41 -8.03
C ILE A 17 -3.55 -10.92 -7.25
N GLU A 18 -2.61 -11.59 -7.91
CA GLU A 18 -1.37 -12.08 -7.30
C GLU A 18 -0.51 -10.95 -6.71
N LEU A 19 -0.61 -9.74 -7.26
CA LEU A 19 0.18 -8.57 -6.84
C LEU A 19 -0.50 -7.73 -5.75
N PHE A 20 -1.66 -8.11 -5.23
CA PHE A 20 -2.38 -7.29 -4.25
C PHE A 20 -1.63 -7.12 -2.93
N ASP A 21 -0.93 -8.14 -2.46
CA ASP A 21 -0.18 -8.11 -1.19
C ASP A 21 0.97 -7.09 -1.30
N ASP A 22 1.83 -7.27 -2.30
CA ASP A 22 2.94 -6.36 -2.62
C ASP A 22 2.46 -4.93 -2.91
N TYR A 23 1.30 -4.76 -3.56
CA TYR A 23 0.71 -3.46 -3.83
C TYR A 23 0.30 -2.75 -2.54
N ILE A 24 -0.32 -3.46 -1.59
CA ILE A 24 -0.72 -2.90 -0.30
C ILE A 24 0.50 -2.61 0.58
N ASP A 25 1.56 -3.42 0.47
CA ASP A 25 2.80 -3.25 1.21
C ASP A 25 3.77 -2.24 0.59
N GLY A 26 3.44 -1.72 -0.59
CA GLY A 26 4.25 -0.70 -1.27
C GLY A 26 5.58 -1.23 -1.80
N LEU A 27 5.66 -2.53 -2.08
CA LEU A 27 6.87 -3.22 -2.55
C LEU A 27 7.02 -3.23 -4.07
N LEU A 28 5.99 -2.76 -4.79
CA LEU A 28 5.95 -2.75 -6.25
C LEU A 28 6.66 -1.55 -6.87
N THR A 29 7.22 -1.77 -8.06
CA THR A 29 7.78 -0.68 -8.87
C THR A 29 6.67 0.22 -9.44
N ARG A 30 7.02 1.45 -9.82
CA ARG A 30 6.08 2.41 -10.40
C ARG A 30 5.39 1.87 -11.67
N ASP A 31 6.14 1.24 -12.57
CA ASP A 31 5.59 0.64 -13.80
C ASP A 31 4.51 -0.41 -13.49
N THR A 32 4.77 -1.27 -12.50
CA THR A 32 3.82 -2.31 -12.09
C THR A 32 2.56 -1.72 -11.45
N ILE A 33 2.72 -0.66 -10.64
CA ILE A 33 1.61 0.09 -10.05
C ILE A 33 0.72 0.69 -11.15
N GLU A 34 1.32 1.31 -12.17
CA GLU A 34 0.59 1.92 -13.28
C GLU A 34 -0.23 0.87 -14.07
N LYS A 35 0.34 -0.32 -14.30
CA LYS A 35 -0.36 -1.45 -14.95
C LYS A 35 -1.54 -1.95 -14.13
N ILE A 36 -1.37 -2.13 -12.81
CA ILE A 36 -2.45 -2.52 -11.91
C ILE A 36 -3.56 -1.47 -11.91
N GLN A 37 -3.22 -0.19 -11.81
CA GLN A 37 -4.19 0.89 -11.80
C GLN A 37 -4.98 0.97 -13.11
N ALA A 38 -4.29 0.81 -14.25
CA ALA A 38 -4.93 0.73 -15.56
C ALA A 38 -5.93 -0.44 -15.62
N HIS A 39 -5.50 -1.63 -15.18
CA HIS A 39 -6.39 -2.81 -15.13
C HIS A 39 -7.59 -2.60 -14.21
N LEU A 40 -7.39 -2.09 -12.99
CA LEU A 40 -8.47 -1.81 -12.05
C LEU A 40 -9.45 -0.74 -12.56
N LYS A 41 -9.01 0.16 -13.45
CA LYS A 41 -9.87 1.15 -14.09
C LYS A 41 -10.80 0.52 -15.13
N GLU A 42 -10.35 -0.50 -15.84
CA GLU A 42 -11.14 -1.16 -16.90
C GLU A 42 -11.91 -2.39 -16.39
N CYS A 43 -11.41 -3.10 -15.39
CA CYS A 43 -11.96 -4.37 -14.90
C CYS A 43 -12.79 -4.18 -13.63
N SER A 44 -14.12 -4.27 -13.73
CA SER A 44 -15.03 -4.19 -12.57
C SER A 44 -14.82 -5.35 -11.58
N HIS A 45 -14.54 -6.55 -12.08
CA HIS A 45 -14.31 -7.75 -11.26
C HIS A 45 -13.10 -7.58 -10.32
N CYS A 46 -11.93 -7.23 -10.87
CA CYS A 46 -10.74 -7.01 -10.05
C CYS A 46 -10.90 -5.84 -9.08
N ARG A 47 -11.67 -4.80 -9.43
CA ARG A 47 -11.98 -3.69 -8.53
C ARG A 47 -12.79 -4.12 -7.31
N VAL A 48 -13.77 -5.01 -7.49
CA VAL A 48 -14.56 -5.57 -6.39
C VAL A 48 -13.67 -6.42 -5.49
N ILE A 49 -12.87 -7.33 -6.08
CA ILE A 49 -11.96 -8.19 -5.31
C ILE A 49 -10.94 -7.34 -4.53
N PHE A 50 -10.32 -6.35 -5.17
CA PHE A 50 -9.35 -5.46 -4.51
C PHE A 50 -9.97 -4.71 -3.33
N ARG A 51 -11.21 -4.21 -3.45
CA ARG A 51 -11.93 -3.56 -2.34
C ARG A 51 -12.16 -4.51 -1.18
N THR A 52 -12.60 -5.74 -1.46
CA THR A 52 -12.82 -6.75 -0.42
C THR A 52 -11.50 -7.14 0.24
N TYR A 53 -10.48 -7.45 -0.55
CA TYR A 53 -9.15 -7.83 -0.06
C TYR A 53 -8.53 -6.74 0.81
N SER A 54 -8.48 -5.50 0.31
CA SER A 54 -7.95 -4.36 1.08
C SER A 54 -8.73 -4.09 2.36
N LEU A 55 -10.05 -4.28 2.36
CA LEU A 55 -10.86 -4.20 3.58
C LEU A 55 -10.49 -5.31 4.58
N THR A 56 -10.37 -6.56 4.12
CA THR A 56 -9.97 -7.70 4.96
C THR A 56 -8.60 -7.44 5.60
N ILE A 57 -7.59 -7.02 4.82
CA ILE A 57 -6.26 -6.68 5.34
C ILE A 57 -6.33 -5.55 6.37
N ARG A 58 -7.08 -4.48 6.10
CA ARG A 58 -7.26 -3.37 7.05
C ARG A 58 -7.91 -3.82 8.36
N LEU A 59 -8.92 -4.68 8.29
CA LEU A 59 -9.60 -5.21 9.48
C LEU A 59 -8.67 -6.12 10.29
N SER A 60 -7.92 -7.01 9.63
CA SER A 60 -6.91 -7.86 10.28
C SER A 60 -5.83 -7.03 10.99
N ARG A 61 -5.22 -6.06 10.28
CA ARG A 61 -4.22 -5.15 10.86
C ARG A 61 -4.78 -4.32 12.01
N ARG A 62 -6.05 -3.89 11.94
CA ARG A 62 -6.69 -3.15 13.04
C ARG A 62 -6.82 -4.01 14.29
N GLY A 63 -7.19 -5.29 14.14
CA GLY A 63 -7.19 -6.26 15.23
C GLY A 63 -5.81 -6.47 15.85
N GLU A 64 -4.76 -6.47 15.04
CA GLU A 64 -3.36 -6.58 15.49
C GLU A 64 -2.87 -5.31 16.21
N THR A 65 -3.22 -4.11 15.73
CA THR A 65 -2.84 -2.84 16.38
C THR A 65 -3.41 -2.67 17.78
N PHE A 66 -4.57 -3.26 18.08
CA PHE A 66 -5.14 -3.23 19.44
C PHE A 66 -4.32 -4.07 20.44
N ARG A 67 -3.44 -4.96 19.95
CA ARG A 67 -2.59 -5.80 20.79
C ARG A 67 -1.16 -5.28 21.00
N THR A 68 -0.73 -4.25 20.27
CA THR A 68 0.73 -4.04 20.07
C THR A 68 1.38 -2.81 20.69
N LEU A 69 0.71 -1.92 21.44
CA LEU A 69 1.44 -1.03 22.36
C LEU A 69 0.66 -0.78 23.65
N SER A 70 1.26 -1.14 24.79
CA SER A 70 0.74 -0.70 26.08
C SER A 70 0.79 0.82 26.17
N ALA A 71 -0.13 1.41 26.96
CA ALA A 71 -0.21 2.86 27.14
C ALA A 71 1.12 3.49 27.60
N GLU A 72 1.94 2.71 28.31
CA GLU A 72 3.28 3.10 28.73
C GLU A 72 4.23 3.26 27.54
N ARG A 73 4.27 2.29 26.62
CA ARG A 73 5.14 2.33 25.44
C ARG A 73 4.75 3.44 24.47
N LEU A 74 3.45 3.72 24.32
CA LEU A 74 2.97 4.88 23.56
C LEU A 74 3.39 6.21 24.19
N ARG A 75 3.38 6.30 25.53
CA ARG A 75 3.80 7.50 26.25
C ARG A 75 5.29 7.77 26.06
N SER A 76 6.13 6.75 26.27
CA SER A 76 7.57 6.87 26.09
C SER A 76 7.95 7.20 24.63
N LEU A 77 7.24 6.63 23.64
CA LEU A 77 7.44 6.97 22.23
C LEU A 77 7.10 8.44 21.95
N LYS A 78 5.94 8.92 22.44
CA LYS A 78 5.53 10.32 22.30
C LYS A 78 6.52 11.28 22.94
N GLU A 79 7.01 10.97 24.13
CA GLU A 79 8.01 11.78 24.83
C GLU A 79 9.31 11.86 24.05
N THR A 80 9.77 10.72 23.50
CA THR A 80 11.00 10.63 22.71
C THR A 80 10.91 11.41 21.39
N ILE A 81 9.79 11.30 20.67
CA ILE A 81 9.58 12.06 19.43
C ILE A 81 9.51 13.56 19.74
N THR A 82 8.78 13.94 20.80
CA THR A 82 8.60 15.34 21.20
C THR A 82 9.90 15.99 21.66
N SER A 83 10.72 15.29 22.43
CA SER A 83 12.01 15.81 22.89
C SER A 83 12.95 16.06 21.71
N LYS A 84 13.02 15.13 20.76
CA LYS A 84 13.90 15.23 19.58
C LYS A 84 13.49 16.36 18.64
N LEU A 85 12.19 16.55 18.42
CA LEU A 85 11.66 17.68 17.63
C LEU A 85 11.93 19.03 18.30
N ARG A 86 11.88 19.11 19.63
CA ARG A 86 12.22 20.35 20.37
C ARG A 86 13.70 20.70 20.31
N MET A 87 14.58 19.70 20.26
CA MET A 87 16.01 19.92 20.09
C MET A 87 16.33 20.46 18.69
N GLN A 88 15.69 19.95 17.65
CA GLN A 88 15.92 20.41 16.27
C GLN A 88 15.36 21.81 15.95
N ASN A 89 14.37 22.29 16.72
CA ASN A 89 13.80 23.64 16.53
C ASN A 89 14.50 24.72 17.38
N LYS A 90 15.55 24.39 18.14
CA LYS A 90 16.29 25.33 18.99
C LYS A 90 17.59 25.84 18.34
N ASP A 91 17.98 25.28 17.20
CA ASP A 91 19.19 25.62 16.43
C ASP A 91 18.89 26.43 15.15
N ILE A 92 17.75 27.13 15.09
CA ILE A 92 17.38 28.10 14.02
C ILE A 92 17.08 29.46 14.65
#